data_AF-A0AAW9JZL1-F1
#
_entry.id   AF-A0AAW9JZL1-F1
#
_cell.length_a   1.000
_cell.length_b   1.000
_cell.length_c   1.000
_cell.angle_alpha   90.00
_cell.angle_beta   90.00
_cell.angle_gamma   90.00
#
_symmetry.space_group_name_H-M   'P 1'
#
loop_
_entity.id
_entity.type
_entity.pdbx_description
1 polymer ?
#
loop_
_entity_poly.entity_id
_entity_poly.type
_entity_poly.pdbx_seq_one_letter_code
_entity_poly.pdbx_strand_id
1 'polypeptide(L)'
;MTLLLSEIKEKALEKMLNEMNEKHSGAEDAIHNWLCDQEDELLFEGILKVDRSIKGAVKYCTSQASKQKVGNVAMIDNETVFGWVKKYFITKKEPKSSEKVTAEVVSSDSIPKMEREEKKTFNDKVSAIANKRAGTTKEVKSKVEKTNCASGEQLSLLDML
;
A
#
# COMPACT_ATOMS: atom_id res chain seq x y z
N MET A 1 -17.10 -30.66 -12.69
CA MET A 1 -15.86 -29.98 -12.27
C MET A 1 -16.13 -28.63 -11.58
N THR A 2 -17.29 -28.02 -11.76
CA THR A 2 -17.68 -26.74 -11.13
C THR A 2 -18.04 -26.80 -9.65
N LEU A 3 -18.48 -27.96 -9.13
CA LEU A 3 -18.87 -28.10 -7.72
C LEU A 3 -17.71 -27.94 -6.74
N LEU A 4 -16.49 -28.29 -7.15
CA LEU A 4 -15.30 -28.20 -6.29
C LEU A 4 -14.82 -26.75 -6.16
N LEU A 5 -14.90 -25.98 -7.25
CA LEU A 5 -14.56 -24.56 -7.27
C LEU A 5 -15.49 -23.74 -6.36
N SER A 6 -16.80 -24.00 -6.38
CA SER A 6 -17.76 -23.30 -5.51
C SER A 6 -17.45 -23.55 -4.03
N GLU A 7 -17.14 -24.78 -3.65
CA GLU A 7 -16.81 -25.11 -2.25
C GLU A 7 -15.51 -24.44 -1.78
N ILE A 8 -14.47 -24.43 -2.62
CA ILE A 8 -13.20 -23.75 -2.31
C ILE A 8 -13.42 -22.24 -2.18
N LYS A 9 -14.18 -21.64 -3.10
CA LYS A 9 -14.51 -20.21 -3.08
C LYS A 9 -15.27 -19.84 -1.81
N GLU A 10 -16.32 -20.58 -1.45
CA GLU A 10 -17.11 -20.33 -0.23
C GLU A 10 -16.25 -20.36 1.03
N LYS A 11 -15.40 -21.40 1.19
CA LYS A 11 -14.49 -21.50 2.35
C LYS A 11 -13.47 -20.35 2.38
N ALA A 12 -12.97 -19.94 1.23
CA ALA A 12 -12.02 -18.83 1.15
C ALA A 12 -12.68 -17.50 1.52
N LEU A 13 -13.91 -17.27 1.05
CA LEU A 13 -14.71 -16.09 1.41
C LEU A 13 -15.03 -16.06 2.91
N GLU A 14 -15.42 -17.20 3.50
CA GLU A 14 -15.68 -17.29 4.94
C GLU A 14 -14.43 -16.98 5.78
N LYS A 15 -13.27 -17.55 5.39
CA LYS A 15 -11.99 -17.24 6.04
C LYS A 15 -11.67 -15.75 5.98
N MET A 16 -11.83 -15.13 4.80
CA MET A 16 -11.59 -13.70 4.63
C MET A 16 -12.57 -12.85 5.45
N LEU A 17 -13.85 -13.22 5.50
CA LEU A 17 -14.85 -12.53 6.30
C LEU A 17 -14.49 -12.57 7.79
N ASN A 18 -14.00 -13.72 8.27
CA ASN A 18 -13.50 -13.84 9.64
C ASN A 18 -12.32 -12.90 9.92
N GLU A 19 -11.38 -12.75 8.97
CA GLU A 19 -10.29 -11.76 9.09
C GLU A 19 -10.82 -10.31 9.10
N MET A 20 -11.83 -9.99 8.28
CA MET A 20 -12.41 -8.65 8.19
C MET A 20 -13.34 -8.30 9.36
N ASN A 21 -13.81 -9.28 10.13
CA ASN A 21 -14.55 -9.02 11.37
C ASN A 21 -13.64 -8.52 12.50
N GLU A 22 -12.32 -8.70 12.38
CA GLU A 22 -11.35 -8.09 13.29
C GLU A 22 -11.05 -6.63 12.89
N LYS A 23 -10.25 -5.93 13.72
CA LYS A 23 -9.80 -4.58 13.38
C LYS A 23 -8.91 -4.60 12.14
N HIS A 24 -9.41 -4.00 11.06
CA HIS A 24 -8.75 -3.92 9.77
C HIS A 24 -8.47 -2.46 9.35
N SER A 25 -7.81 -2.29 8.21
CA SER A 25 -7.51 -0.99 7.60
C SER A 25 -8.15 -0.85 6.22
N GLY A 26 -8.27 0.39 5.72
CA GLY A 26 -8.80 0.63 4.36
C GLY A 26 -8.02 -0.07 3.24
N ALA A 27 -6.74 -0.39 3.43
CA ALA A 27 -5.97 -1.19 2.49
C ALA A 27 -6.38 -2.67 2.52
N GLU A 28 -6.74 -3.18 3.70
CA GLU A 28 -7.28 -4.54 3.85
C GLU A 28 -8.67 -4.62 3.21
N ASP A 29 -9.52 -3.60 3.39
CA ASP A 29 -10.83 -3.49 2.72
C ASP A 29 -10.71 -3.53 1.20
N ALA A 30 -9.79 -2.74 0.62
CA ALA A 30 -9.57 -2.68 -0.81
C ALA A 30 -9.12 -4.03 -1.38
N ILE A 31 -8.24 -4.74 -0.66
CA ILE A 31 -7.79 -6.08 -1.05
C ILE A 31 -8.94 -7.09 -0.92
N HIS A 32 -9.69 -7.06 0.18
CA HIS A 32 -10.83 -7.95 0.40
C HIS A 32 -11.86 -7.82 -0.74
N ASN A 33 -12.26 -6.59 -1.06
CA ASN A 33 -13.24 -6.34 -2.11
C ASN A 33 -12.74 -6.86 -3.46
N TRP A 34 -11.47 -6.60 -3.79
CA TRP A 34 -10.88 -7.12 -5.02
C TRP A 34 -10.85 -8.66 -5.07
N LEU A 35 -10.57 -9.33 -3.96
CA LEU A 35 -10.54 -10.79 -3.86
C LEU A 35 -11.93 -11.42 -4.00
N CYS A 36 -12.98 -10.77 -3.50
CA CYS A 36 -14.36 -11.24 -3.62
C CYS A 36 -14.84 -11.32 -5.07
N ASP A 37 -14.37 -10.41 -5.92
CA ASP A 37 -14.71 -10.34 -7.34
C ASP A 37 -13.97 -11.38 -8.21
N GLN A 38 -13.05 -12.17 -7.63
CA GLN A 38 -12.26 -13.15 -8.39
C GLN A 38 -13.01 -14.48 -8.59
N GLU A 39 -12.57 -15.24 -9.61
CA GLU A 39 -13.05 -16.59 -9.91
C GLU A 39 -11.88 -17.59 -10.11
N ASP A 40 -10.70 -17.24 -9.62
CA ASP A 40 -9.48 -18.03 -9.79
C ASP A 40 -9.33 -19.08 -8.67
N GLU A 41 -9.43 -20.37 -9.04
CA GLU A 41 -9.32 -21.50 -8.12
C GLU A 41 -8.01 -21.50 -7.33
N LEU A 42 -6.87 -21.28 -8.01
CA LEU A 42 -5.55 -21.31 -7.39
C LEU A 42 -5.35 -20.15 -6.41
N LEU A 43 -6.03 -19.03 -6.67
CA LEU A 43 -6.05 -17.90 -5.75
C LEU A 43 -6.81 -18.26 -4.46
N PHE A 44 -7.99 -18.87 -4.58
CA PHE A 44 -8.78 -19.28 -3.41
C PHE A 44 -8.09 -20.40 -2.61
N GLU A 45 -7.49 -21.39 -3.26
CA GLU A 45 -6.62 -22.36 -2.58
C GLU A 45 -5.46 -21.67 -1.84
N GLY A 46 -4.89 -20.62 -2.44
CA GLY A 46 -3.87 -19.79 -1.81
C GLY A 46 -4.35 -19.06 -0.56
N ILE A 47 -5.57 -18.53 -0.58
CA ILE A 47 -6.21 -17.84 0.56
C ILE A 47 -6.44 -18.78 1.73
N LEU A 48 -6.79 -20.04 1.45
CA LEU A 48 -7.05 -21.06 2.47
C LEU A 48 -5.80 -21.54 3.22
N LYS A 49 -4.60 -21.20 2.76
CA LYS A 49 -3.35 -21.55 3.46
C LYS A 49 -3.25 -20.80 4.79
N VAL A 50 -2.86 -21.52 5.84
CA VAL A 50 -2.76 -20.99 7.23
C VAL A 50 -1.78 -19.83 7.36
N ASP A 51 -0.72 -19.80 6.55
CA ASP A 51 0.31 -18.76 6.58
C ASP A 51 0.00 -17.55 5.70
N ARG A 52 -1.22 -17.51 5.13
CA ARG A 52 -1.71 -16.44 4.25
C ARG A 52 -2.89 -15.73 4.91
N SER A 53 -2.86 -14.40 4.85
CA SER A 53 -3.92 -13.52 5.33
C SER A 53 -3.94 -12.23 4.54
N ILE A 54 -5.07 -11.50 4.55
CA ILE A 54 -5.24 -10.20 3.92
C ILE A 54 -4.22 -9.20 4.49
N LYS A 55 -4.08 -9.16 5.82
CA LYS A 55 -3.05 -8.37 6.50
C LYS A 55 -1.63 -8.74 6.08
N GLY A 56 -1.38 -10.03 5.84
CA GLY A 56 -0.13 -10.52 5.28
C GLY A 56 0.11 -10.03 3.85
N ALA A 57 -0.94 -10.00 3.02
CA ALA A 57 -0.90 -9.47 1.67
C ALA A 57 -0.60 -7.96 1.67
N VAL A 58 -1.22 -7.17 2.55
CA VAL A 58 -0.90 -5.75 2.72
C VAL A 58 0.58 -5.55 3.06
N LYS A 59 1.11 -6.28 4.05
CA LYS A 59 2.54 -6.21 4.42
C LYS A 59 3.45 -6.56 3.25
N TYR A 60 3.07 -7.57 2.47
CA TYR A 60 3.81 -7.95 1.27
C TYR A 60 3.80 -6.82 0.22
N CYS A 61 2.63 -6.23 -0.05
CA CYS A 61 2.49 -5.11 -0.98
C CYS A 61 3.33 -3.90 -0.54
N THR A 62 3.29 -3.54 0.75
CA THR A 62 4.12 -2.46 1.31
C THR A 62 5.62 -2.75 1.14
N SER A 63 6.04 -4.00 1.32
CA SER A 63 7.43 -4.41 1.08
C SER A 63 7.82 -4.30 -0.39
N GLN A 64 6.93 -4.64 -1.34
CA GLN A 64 7.19 -4.46 -2.77
C GLN A 64 7.23 -2.98 -3.15
N ALA A 65 6.27 -2.18 -2.72
CA ALA A 65 6.24 -0.73 -2.96
C ALA A 65 7.49 -0.03 -2.41
N SER A 66 7.98 -0.47 -1.24
CA SER A 66 9.20 0.07 -0.63
C SER A 66 10.46 -0.15 -1.47
N LYS A 67 10.48 -1.17 -2.35
CA LYS A 67 11.58 -1.41 -3.29
C LYS A 67 11.53 -0.49 -4.52
N GLN A 68 10.36 0.06 -4.82
CA GLN A 68 10.11 0.89 -6.00
C GLN A 68 9.96 2.38 -5.66
N LYS A 69 10.12 2.75 -4.39
CA LYS A 69 10.01 4.15 -3.96
C LYS A 69 11.17 4.98 -4.50
N VAL A 70 10.86 6.22 -4.89
CA VAL A 70 11.85 7.25 -5.17
C VAL A 70 11.81 8.24 -4.00
N GLY A 71 12.90 8.27 -3.22
CA GLY A 71 12.92 8.96 -1.93
C GLY A 71 11.98 8.29 -0.92
N ASN A 72 10.95 9.03 -0.48
CA ASN A 72 9.96 8.56 0.51
C ASN A 72 8.60 8.19 -0.10
N VAL A 73 8.43 8.27 -1.42
CA VAL A 73 7.15 8.07 -2.09
C VAL A 73 7.26 6.99 -3.16
N ALA A 74 6.23 6.14 -3.27
CA ALA A 74 6.06 5.20 -4.37
C ALA A 74 4.73 5.52 -5.05
N MET A 75 4.76 5.71 -6.37
CA MET A 75 3.56 5.86 -7.20
C MET A 75 3.32 4.54 -7.90
N ILE A 76 2.37 3.76 -7.40
CA ILE A 76 2.05 2.41 -7.89
C ILE A 76 0.57 2.41 -8.25
N ASP A 77 0.24 1.89 -9.43
CA ASP A 77 -1.13 1.72 -9.87
C ASP A 77 -1.81 0.51 -9.19
N ASN A 78 -3.14 0.52 -9.17
CA ASN A 78 -3.91 -0.52 -8.48
C ASN A 78 -3.70 -1.92 -9.09
N GLU A 79 -3.54 -2.01 -10.41
CA GLU A 79 -3.36 -3.29 -11.11
C GLU A 79 -2.05 -3.96 -10.66
N THR A 80 -0.97 -3.20 -10.57
CA THR A 80 0.32 -3.66 -10.04
C THR A 80 0.19 -4.15 -8.59
N VAL A 81 -0.52 -3.41 -7.73
CA VAL A 81 -0.75 -3.81 -6.33
C VAL A 81 -1.54 -5.13 -6.28
N PHE A 82 -2.64 -5.24 -7.03
CA PHE A 82 -3.43 -6.47 -7.08
C PHE A 82 -2.66 -7.65 -7.70
N GLY A 83 -1.76 -7.40 -8.66
CA GLY A 83 -0.81 -8.39 -9.15
C GLY A 83 0.08 -8.95 -8.03
N TRP A 84 0.54 -8.11 -7.10
CA TRP A 84 1.29 -8.57 -5.93
C TRP A 84 0.43 -9.34 -4.94
N VAL A 85 -0.84 -8.94 -4.74
CA VAL A 85 -1.81 -9.69 -3.92
C VAL A 85 -1.98 -11.10 -4.48
N LYS A 86 -2.26 -11.23 -5.77
CA LYS A 86 -2.38 -12.53 -6.45
C LYS A 86 -1.10 -13.36 -6.26
N LYS A 87 0.06 -12.76 -6.51
CA LYS A 87 1.36 -13.41 -6.32
C LYS A 87 1.57 -13.88 -4.88
N TYR A 88 1.15 -13.09 -3.88
CA TYR A 88 1.30 -13.43 -2.47
C TYR A 88 0.57 -14.73 -2.12
N PHE A 89 -0.67 -14.92 -2.57
CA PHE A 89 -1.47 -16.11 -2.24
C PHE A 89 -1.08 -17.36 -3.05
N ILE A 90 -0.73 -17.19 -4.31
CA ILE A 90 -0.38 -18.31 -5.20
C ILE A 90 1.03 -18.85 -4.90
N THR A 91 2.00 -17.96 -4.66
CA THR A 91 3.39 -18.39 -4.44
C THR A 91 3.48 -19.28 -3.21
N LYS A 92 4.18 -20.41 -3.29
CA LYS A 92 4.50 -21.21 -2.10
C LYS A 92 5.50 -20.43 -1.26
N LYS A 93 5.22 -20.25 0.02
CA LYS A 93 6.18 -19.64 0.94
C LYS A 93 7.29 -20.67 1.16
N GLU A 94 8.47 -20.41 0.64
CA GLU A 94 9.64 -21.18 1.07
C GLU A 94 9.85 -20.94 2.57
N PRO A 95 10.21 -21.98 3.35
CA PRO A 95 10.58 -21.78 4.74
C PRO A 95 11.76 -20.81 4.74
N LYS A 96 11.54 -19.60 5.26
CA LYS A 96 12.60 -18.62 5.40
C LYS A 96 13.61 -19.16 6.40
N SER A 97 14.64 -19.86 5.92
CA SER A 97 15.91 -19.91 6.62
C SER A 97 16.35 -18.45 6.78
N SER A 98 16.55 -18.03 8.02
CA SER A 98 16.99 -16.69 8.36
C SER A 98 18.47 -16.52 7.99
N GLU A 99 18.78 -16.41 6.70
CA GLU A 99 20.10 -15.98 6.26
C GLU A 99 20.05 -14.51 5.84
N LYS A 100 20.63 -13.67 6.70
CA LYS A 100 21.05 -12.33 6.34
C LYS A 100 22.09 -12.46 5.25
N VAL A 101 21.70 -12.26 3.99
CA VAL A 101 22.67 -12.03 2.92
C VAL A 101 23.01 -10.54 2.93
N THR A 102 24.11 -10.20 3.59
CA THR A 102 24.88 -8.98 3.33
C THR A 102 25.40 -9.09 1.90
N ALA A 103 24.81 -8.33 0.98
CA ALA A 103 25.34 -8.17 -0.36
C ALA A 103 26.35 -7.01 -0.36
N GLU A 104 27.61 -7.40 -0.26
CA GLU A 104 28.78 -6.58 -0.50
C GLU A 104 28.93 -6.36 -2.02
N VAL A 105 28.71 -5.13 -2.47
CA VAL A 105 28.87 -4.73 -3.88
C VAL A 105 30.35 -4.48 -4.14
N VAL A 106 31.01 -5.45 -4.76
CA VAL A 106 32.33 -5.27 -5.37
C VAL A 106 32.13 -4.71 -6.78
N SER A 107 32.69 -3.53 -7.01
CA SER A 107 32.79 -2.86 -8.30
C SER A 107 33.51 -3.72 -9.33
N SER A 108 33.02 -3.70 -10.56
CA SER A 108 33.86 -3.89 -11.74
C SER A 108 33.32 -3.02 -12.88
N ASP A 109 34.11 -2.00 -13.19
CA ASP A 109 34.11 -1.25 -14.44
C ASP A 109 34.20 -2.19 -15.65
N SER A 110 33.41 -1.96 -16.70
CA SER A 110 33.93 -1.39 -17.97
C SER A 110 32.91 -1.38 -19.15
N ILE A 111 32.57 -0.15 -19.59
CA ILE A 111 32.55 0.40 -20.98
C ILE A 111 31.38 -0.03 -21.94
N PRO A 112 30.85 0.81 -22.90
CA PRO A 112 31.17 2.20 -23.28
C PRO A 112 30.00 3.23 -23.35
N LYS A 113 30.43 4.47 -23.10
CA LYS A 113 29.95 5.79 -23.56
C LYS A 113 29.22 5.80 -24.93
N MET A 114 28.00 6.31 -24.96
CA MET A 114 27.37 6.87 -26.18
C MET A 114 27.11 8.38 -25.97
N GLU A 115 27.53 9.14 -26.96
CA GLU A 115 27.76 10.58 -26.94
C GLU A 115 26.49 11.44 -26.80
N ARG A 116 26.68 12.57 -26.12
CA ARG A 116 25.90 13.81 -26.28
C ARG A 116 26.08 14.35 -27.69
N GLU A 117 24.98 14.76 -28.32
CA GLU A 117 25.00 15.89 -29.25
C GLU A 117 24.28 17.09 -28.62
N GLU A 118 24.97 18.23 -28.69
CA GLU A 118 24.57 19.51 -28.09
C GLU A 118 23.84 20.42 -29.10
N LYS A 119 22.84 21.13 -28.56
CA LYS A 119 22.52 22.57 -28.75
C LYS A 119 22.26 23.13 -30.16
N LYS A 120 21.07 23.72 -30.31
CA LYS A 120 20.93 25.05 -30.92
C LYS A 120 20.35 26.06 -29.93
N THR A 121 21.14 27.11 -29.77
CA THR A 121 20.96 28.35 -29.02
C THR A 121 19.87 29.24 -29.64
N PHE A 122 19.03 29.87 -28.82
CA PHE A 122 18.60 31.26 -29.06
C PHE A 122 18.39 31.96 -27.72
N ASN A 123 19.23 32.95 -27.46
CA ASN A 123 19.24 33.76 -26.24
C ASN A 123 18.36 35.00 -26.38
N ASP A 124 18.11 35.59 -25.21
CA ASP A 124 17.67 36.96 -24.93
C ASP A 124 16.15 37.23 -24.93
N LYS A 125 15.60 37.33 -23.70
CA LYS A 125 15.45 38.64 -23.04
C LYS A 125 15.12 38.47 -21.56
N VAL A 126 16.05 38.92 -20.72
CA VAL A 126 15.86 39.19 -19.29
C VAL A 126 15.19 40.55 -19.15
N SER A 127 14.10 40.62 -18.38
CA SER A 127 13.72 41.84 -17.67
C SER A 127 13.50 41.51 -16.20
N ALA A 128 14.42 42.01 -15.39
CA ALA A 128 14.36 42.06 -13.95
C ALA A 128 13.11 42.79 -13.46
N ILE A 129 12.59 42.39 -12.29
CA ILE A 129 12.32 43.29 -11.17
C ILE A 129 12.60 42.49 -9.89
N ALA A 130 13.68 42.85 -9.22
CA ALA A 130 13.88 42.61 -7.80
C ALA A 130 13.07 43.65 -7.03
N ASN A 131 12.42 43.26 -5.93
CA ASN A 131 12.21 44.19 -4.82
C ASN A 131 12.27 43.47 -3.46
N LYS A 132 13.12 44.02 -2.60
CA LYS A 132 13.47 43.58 -1.25
C LYS A 132 12.44 44.07 -0.21
N ARG A 133 12.30 43.25 0.83
CA ARG A 133 12.07 43.57 2.26
C ARG A 133 11.01 44.62 2.66
N ALA A 134 10.10 44.19 3.52
CA ALA A 134 9.98 44.73 4.89
C ALA A 134 9.25 43.73 5.78
N GLY A 135 9.83 43.39 6.94
CA GLY A 135 9.11 42.73 8.02
C GLY A 135 8.38 43.74 8.89
N THR A 136 7.32 43.32 9.58
CA THR A 136 7.28 43.37 11.04
C THR A 136 6.07 42.58 11.56
N THR A 137 6.33 41.96 12.70
CA THR A 137 5.44 41.27 13.64
C THR A 137 4.17 42.03 14.00
N LYS A 138 3.04 41.32 14.18
CA LYS A 138 2.19 41.42 15.39
C LYS A 138 1.52 40.07 15.69
N GLU A 139 1.82 39.56 16.88
CA GLU A 139 0.90 38.76 17.71
C GLU A 139 -0.54 39.30 17.64
N VAL A 140 -1.55 38.42 17.67
CA VAL A 140 -2.45 38.28 18.84
C VAL A 140 -3.10 36.89 18.82
N LYS A 141 -2.88 36.22 19.96
CA LYS A 141 -3.47 35.06 20.61
C LYS A 141 -5.01 34.95 20.57
N SER A 142 -5.51 33.73 20.35
CA SER A 142 -6.74 33.09 20.89
C SER A 142 -7.22 32.07 19.85
N LYS A 143 -7.70 30.85 20.15
CA LYS A 143 -7.96 30.12 21.38
C LYS A 143 -8.01 28.63 21.03
N VAL A 144 -7.65 27.83 22.02
CA VAL A 144 -7.83 26.37 22.10
C VAL A 144 -9.22 25.94 21.63
N GLU A 145 -9.32 24.95 20.74
CA GLU A 145 -10.31 23.88 20.88
C GLU A 145 -9.83 22.58 20.21
N LYS A 146 -9.57 21.62 21.09
CA LYS A 146 -9.41 20.19 20.80
C LYS A 146 -10.80 19.55 20.86
N THR A 147 -10.93 18.38 20.20
CA THR A 147 -11.79 17.24 20.59
C THR A 147 -13.31 17.42 20.41
N ASN A 148 -14.14 16.49 19.93
CA ASN A 148 -14.05 15.10 19.46
C ASN A 148 -15.35 14.83 18.68
N CYS A 149 -15.30 14.01 17.63
CA CYS A 149 -16.50 13.38 17.06
C CYS A 149 -16.49 11.90 17.43
N ALA A 150 -17.10 11.55 18.56
CA ALA A 150 -17.63 10.22 18.88
C ALA A 150 -18.28 10.23 20.27
N SER A 151 -19.55 9.84 20.34
CA SER A 151 -20.03 8.66 21.08
C SER A 151 -21.48 8.88 21.51
N GLY A 152 -22.38 8.13 20.87
CA GLY A 152 -23.63 7.76 21.51
C GLY A 152 -23.27 6.78 22.62
N GLU A 153 -23.58 7.15 23.86
CA GLU A 153 -23.56 6.25 25.00
C GLU A 153 -24.98 5.75 25.25
N GLN A 154 -25.15 4.44 25.03
CA GLN A 154 -25.84 3.46 25.89
C GLN A 154 -27.29 3.77 26.37
N LEU A 155 -28.20 2.89 25.93
CA LEU A 155 -29.63 2.80 26.29
C LEU A 155 -29.87 2.58 27.80
N SER A 156 -31.02 3.07 28.30
CA SER A 156 -31.64 2.57 29.53
C SER A 156 -32.92 1.78 29.20
N LEU A 157 -32.98 0.53 29.63
CA LEU A 157 -34.13 -0.38 29.54
C LEU A 157 -35.20 -0.12 30.64
N LEU A 158 -35.18 1.05 31.29
CA LEU A 158 -36.14 1.39 32.36
C LEU A 158 -37.32 2.28 31.91
N ASP A 159 -37.42 2.63 30.63
CA ASP A 159 -38.54 3.44 30.09
C ASP A 159 -39.64 2.61 29.40
N MET A 160 -39.65 1.28 29.59
CA MET A 160 -40.66 0.38 29.01
C MET A 160 -41.14 -0.67 30.04
N LEU A 161 -41.49 -0.22 31.25
CA LEU A 161 -42.30 -0.98 32.21
C LEU A 161 -43.45 -0.10 32.71
#